data_AF-R5FXE6-F1
#
_entry.id   AF-R5FXE6-F1
#
_cell.length_a   1.000
_cell.length_b   1.000
_cell.length_c   1.000
_cell.angle_alpha   90.00
_cell.angle_beta   90.00
_cell.angle_gamma   90.00
#
_symmetry.space_group_name_H-M   'P 1'
#
loop_
_entity.id
_entity.type
_entity.pdbx_description
1 polymer ?
#
loop_
_entity_poly.entity_id
_entity_poly.type
_entity_poly.pdbx_seq_one_letter_code
_entity_poly.pdbx_strand_id
1 'polypeptide(L)'
;MEQAKDNQIIIYNTDDGKASVILYAKDGNIWMNQNQMAELFSTSKQTISYHVANILEESELDANSVVKDYLTTASDGKNYQVTFYALDMILAIGFRVRSKRGTQFRKCQRLLKEKVTCPIIR
;
A
#
# COMPACT_ATOMS: atom_id res chain seq x y z
N MET A 1 19.27 17.44 -14.78
CA MET A 1 20.24 16.46 -14.24
C MET A 1 19.70 15.97 -12.92
N GLU A 2 19.62 14.64 -12.76
CA GLU A 2 19.50 13.86 -11.52
C GLU A 2 18.50 14.36 -10.46
N GLN A 3 17.47 13.60 -10.05
CA GLN A 3 17.70 12.40 -9.24
C GLN A 3 16.58 11.36 -9.38
N ALA A 4 16.96 10.18 -9.85
CA ALA A 4 16.25 8.93 -9.66
C ALA A 4 17.09 8.03 -8.74
N LYS A 5 17.26 8.42 -7.47
CA LYS A 5 18.00 7.66 -6.46
C LYS A 5 17.35 7.83 -5.08
N ASP A 6 16.22 7.16 -4.87
CA ASP A 6 15.84 6.59 -3.57
C ASP A 6 14.51 5.82 -3.64
N ASN A 7 14.30 5.04 -4.71
CA ASN A 7 13.20 4.07 -4.74
C ASN A 7 13.60 2.87 -3.86
N GLN A 8 13.46 2.99 -2.54
CA GLN A 8 13.61 1.85 -1.66
C GLN A 8 12.38 0.95 -1.82
N ILE A 9 12.59 -0.20 -2.45
CA ILE A 9 11.58 -1.26 -2.55
C ILE A 9 11.62 -2.04 -1.24
N ILE A 10 10.59 -1.89 -0.41
CA ILE A 10 10.41 -2.73 0.77
C ILE A 10 9.53 -3.90 0.35
N ILE A 11 10.03 -5.12 0.50
CA ILE A 11 9.25 -6.34 0.25
C ILE A 11 8.54 -6.71 1.56
N TYR A 12 7.21 -6.61 1.56
CA TYR A 12 6.41 -7.18 2.64
C TYR A 12 6.01 -8.60 2.26
N ASN A 13 6.59 -9.58 2.96
CA ASN A 13 6.17 -10.98 2.86
C ASN A 13 5.03 -11.22 3.85
N THR A 14 3.93 -11.78 3.37
CA THR A 14 2.88 -12.29 4.25
C THR A 14 3.36 -13.55 4.97
N ASP A 15 2.86 -13.80 6.18
CA ASP A 15 3.30 -14.91 7.03
C ASP A 15 3.18 -16.29 6.34
N ASP A 16 2.25 -16.44 5.39
CA ASP A 16 2.05 -17.66 4.61
C ASP A 16 3.02 -17.80 3.42
N GLY A 17 3.89 -16.81 3.19
CA GLY A 17 4.81 -16.73 2.05
C GLY A 17 4.12 -16.52 0.70
N LYS A 18 2.79 -16.31 0.68
CA LYS A 18 2.00 -16.31 -0.56
C LYS A 18 1.86 -14.93 -1.21
N ALA A 19 2.24 -13.86 -0.53
CA ALA A 19 2.33 -12.54 -1.14
C ALA A 19 3.62 -11.84 -0.73
N SER A 20 4.26 -11.24 -1.72
CA SER A 20 5.47 -10.44 -1.59
C SER A 20 5.15 -9.09 -2.22
N VAL A 21 4.68 -8.15 -1.41
CA VAL A 21 4.23 -6.86 -1.95
C VAL A 21 5.38 -5.87 -1.94
N ILE A 22 5.68 -5.34 -3.13
CA ILE A 22 6.68 -4.28 -3.34
C ILE A 22 6.06 -2.95 -2.92
N LEU A 23 6.61 -2.35 -1.87
CA LEU A 23 6.25 -1.01 -1.40
C LEU A 23 7.10 0.03 -2.13
N TYR A 24 6.46 1.08 -2.63
CA TYR A 24 7.17 2.23 -3.17
C TYR A 24 7.47 3.21 -2.03
N ALA A 25 8.72 3.23 -1.54
CA ALA A 25 9.14 4.23 -0.57
C ALA A 25 9.76 5.43 -1.28
N LYS A 26 9.20 6.63 -1.03
CA LYS A 26 9.68 7.90 -1.59
C LYS A 26 9.48 9.02 -0.57
N ASP A 27 10.49 9.88 -0.41
CA ASP A 27 10.50 11.02 0.52
C ASP A 27 10.16 10.61 1.96
N GLY A 28 10.66 9.45 2.39
CA GLY A 28 10.38 8.87 3.70
C GLY A 28 8.99 8.21 3.83
N ASN A 29 8.09 8.41 2.87
CA ASN A 29 6.73 7.90 2.86
C ASN A 29 6.59 6.59 2.08
N ILE A 30 5.59 5.80 2.44
CA ILE A 30 5.22 4.55 1.78
C ILE A 30 4.01 4.79 0.89
N TRP A 31 4.07 4.27 -0.33
CA TRP A 31 3.02 4.36 -1.33
C TRP A 31 2.68 2.99 -1.91
N MET A 32 1.38 2.71 -2.10
CA MET A 32 0.88 1.52 -2.77
C MET A 32 -0.25 1.84 -3.72
N ASN A 33 -0.34 1.16 -4.86
CA ASN A 33 -1.52 1.20 -5.71
C ASN A 33 -2.60 0.19 -5.24
N GLN A 34 -3.79 0.26 -5.82
CA GLN A 34 -4.92 -0.60 -5.40
C GLN A 34 -4.65 -2.10 -5.60
N ASN A 35 -3.90 -2.49 -6.64
CA ASN A 35 -3.60 -3.89 -6.91
C ASN A 35 -2.66 -4.45 -5.82
N GLN A 36 -1.65 -3.67 -5.42
CA GLN A 36 -0.74 -4.02 -4.33
C GLN A 36 -1.48 -4.16 -3.00
N MET A 37 -2.42 -3.27 -2.70
CA MET A 37 -3.26 -3.39 -1.51
C MET A 37 -4.19 -4.61 -1.56
N ALA A 38 -4.75 -4.92 -2.74
CA ALA A 38 -5.60 -6.09 -2.93
C ALA A 38 -4.82 -7.38 -2.64
N GLU A 39 -3.59 -7.48 -3.14
CA GLU A 39 -2.67 -8.58 -2.84
C GLU A 39 -2.32 -8.63 -1.36
N LEU A 40 -1.89 -7.51 -0.77
CA LEU A 40 -1.51 -7.41 0.65
C LEU A 40 -2.62 -7.92 1.57
N PHE A 41 -3.86 -7.50 1.33
CA PHE A 41 -5.00 -7.86 2.16
C PHE A 41 -5.73 -9.12 1.71
N SER A 42 -5.26 -9.78 0.65
CA SER A 42 -5.89 -10.95 0.02
C SER A 42 -7.39 -10.69 -0.25
N THR A 43 -7.67 -9.60 -0.94
CA THR A 43 -9.01 -9.16 -1.32
C THR A 43 -9.05 -8.73 -2.79
N SER A 44 -10.21 -8.29 -3.27
CA SER A 44 -10.37 -7.80 -4.64
C SER A 44 -10.01 -6.32 -4.76
N LYS A 45 -9.56 -5.89 -5.94
CA LYS A 45 -9.35 -4.46 -6.25
C LYS A 45 -10.64 -3.65 -6.03
N GLN A 46 -11.80 -4.23 -6.35
CA GLN A 46 -13.11 -3.61 -6.16
C GLN A 46 -13.38 -3.32 -4.67
N THR A 47 -13.02 -4.25 -3.78
CA THR A 47 -13.14 -4.05 -2.33
C THR A 47 -12.24 -2.92 -1.83
N ILE A 48 -11.01 -2.84 -2.37
CA ILE A 48 -10.11 -1.72 -2.07
C ILE A 48 -10.71 -0.39 -2.54
N SER A 49 -11.20 -0.31 -3.79
CA SER A 49 -11.83 0.89 -4.31
C SER A 49 -13.04 1.34 -3.48
N TYR A 50 -13.87 0.38 -3.05
CA TYR A 50 -15.01 0.65 -2.17
C TYR A 50 -14.56 1.30 -0.85
N HIS A 51 -13.56 0.74 -0.17
CA HIS A 51 -13.06 1.31 1.08
C HIS A 51 -12.42 2.69 0.89
N VAL A 52 -11.64 2.89 -0.18
CA VAL A 52 -11.06 4.21 -0.52
C VAL A 52 -12.16 5.25 -0.67
N ALA A 53 -13.21 4.94 -1.46
CA ALA A 53 -14.31 5.87 -1.70
C ALA A 53 -14.99 6.27 -0.39
N ASN A 54 -15.35 5.30 0.46
CA ASN A 54 -16.00 5.58 1.73
C ASN A 54 -15.11 6.41 2.68
N ILE A 55 -13.81 6.11 2.78
CA ILE A 55 -12.88 6.86 3.64
C ILE A 55 -12.82 8.34 3.25
N LEU A 56 -12.80 8.62 1.95
CA LEU A 56 -12.76 9.99 1.43
C LEU A 56 -14.12 10.69 1.55
N GLU A 57 -15.23 9.98 1.29
CA GLU A 57 -16.59 10.50 1.44
C GLU A 57 -16.92 10.84 2.90
N GLU A 58 -16.50 9.98 3.83
CA GLU A 58 -16.62 10.20 5.28
C GLU A 58 -15.64 11.26 5.81
N SER A 59 -14.78 11.81 4.95
CA SER A 59 -13.76 12.82 5.29
C SER A 59 -12.81 12.38 6.41
N GLU A 60 -12.57 11.07 6.56
CA GLU A 60 -11.59 10.54 7.53
C GLU A 60 -10.16 10.89 7.14
N LEU A 61 -9.89 11.00 5.83
CA LEU A 61 -8.60 11.40 5.28
C LEU A 61 -8.81 12.43 4.17
N ASP A 62 -7.93 13.42 4.11
CA ASP A 62 -7.89 14.37 3.01
C ASP A 62 -7.23 13.74 1.77
N ALA A 63 -7.95 13.77 0.64
CA ALA A 63 -7.50 13.16 -0.61
C ALA A 63 -6.16 13.73 -1.10
N ASN A 64 -5.92 15.03 -0.95
CA ASN A 64 -4.68 15.68 -1.41
C ASN A 64 -3.45 15.21 -0.63
N SER A 65 -3.66 14.76 0.61
CA SER A 65 -2.61 14.28 1.50
C SER A 65 -2.28 12.79 1.26
N VAL A 66 -3.27 11.99 0.83
CA VAL A 66 -3.14 10.52 0.79
C VAL A 66 -3.19 9.91 -0.61
N VAL A 67 -3.48 10.70 -1.65
CA VAL A 67 -3.57 10.23 -3.05
C VAL A 67 -2.54 10.96 -3.91
N LYS A 68 -1.76 10.21 -4.69
CA LYS A 68 -0.84 10.75 -5.71
C LYS A 68 -0.84 9.91 -6.96
N ASP A 69 -0.86 10.56 -8.12
CA ASP A 69 -0.66 9.89 -9.40
C ASP A 69 0.82 9.90 -9.78
N TYR A 70 1.34 8.72 -10.10
CA TYR A 70 2.70 8.54 -10.61
C TYR A 70 2.66 8.05 -12.05
N LEU A 71 3.56 8.59 -12.88
CA LEU A 71 3.76 8.08 -14.24
C LEU A 71 4.57 6.78 -14.17
N THR A 72 3.99 5.71 -14.68
CA THR A 72 4.66 4.42 -14.84
C THR A 72 4.79 4.13 -16.34
N THR A 73 6.01 3.87 -16.81
CA THR A 73 6.22 3.38 -18.17
C THR A 73 6.00 1.87 -18.18
N ALA A 74 5.02 1.41 -18.95
CA ALA A 74 4.80 -0.01 -19.12
C ALA A 74 5.77 -0.60 -20.16
N SER A 75 5.82 -1.93 -20.23
CA SER A 75 6.70 -2.70 -21.13
C SER A 75 6.45 -2.43 -22.62
N ASP A 76 5.32 -1.83 -22.97
CA ASP A 76 4.96 -1.40 -24.32
C ASP A 76 5.45 0.02 -24.66
N GLY A 77 6.21 0.66 -23.77
CA GLY A 77 6.76 2.01 -23.94
C GLY A 77 5.75 3.13 -23.69
N LYS A 78 4.50 2.82 -23.31
CA LYS A 78 3.49 3.84 -23.00
C LYS A 78 3.54 4.24 -21.54
N ASN A 79 3.30 5.52 -21.30
CA ASN A 79 3.19 6.08 -19.96
C ASN A 79 1.74 5.98 -19.49
N TYR A 80 1.55 5.33 -18.36
CA TYR A 80 0.27 5.23 -17.67
C TYR A 80 0.34 6.04 -16.38
N GLN A 81 -0.69 6.83 -16.11
CA GLN A 81 -0.90 7.38 -14.77
C GLN A 81 -1.48 6.28 -13.89
N VAL A 82 -0.77 5.98 -12.82
CA VAL A 82 -1.20 5.02 -11.80
C VAL A 82 -1.36 5.78 -10.50
N THR A 83 -2.52 5.65 -9.89
CA THR A 83 -2.82 6.23 -8.58
C THR A 83 -2.21 5.37 -7.48
N PHE A 84 -1.49 6.04 -6.58
CA PHE A 84 -0.91 5.48 -5.37
C PHE A 84 -1.50 6.17 -4.14
N TYR A 85 -1.52 5.41 -3.06
CA TYR A 85 -2.10 5.76 -1.79
C TYR A 85 -1.02 5.75 -0.71
N ALA A 86 -1.03 6.77 0.14
CA ALA A 86 -0.10 6.91 1.24
C ALA A 86 -0.34 5.87 2.35
N LEU A 87 0.64 5.72 3.25
CA LEU A 87 0.58 4.83 4.40
C LEU A 87 -0.72 4.96 5.20
N ASP A 88 -1.22 6.18 5.43
CA ASP A 88 -2.44 6.41 6.21
C ASP A 88 -3.68 5.77 5.58
N MET A 89 -3.81 5.84 4.25
CA MET A 89 -4.88 5.16 3.53
C MET A 89 -4.71 3.63 3.62
N ILE A 90 -3.49 3.12 3.45
CA ILE A 90 -3.19 1.68 3.57
C ILE A 90 -3.58 1.18 4.97
N LEU A 91 -3.25 1.95 6.01
CA LEU A 91 -3.61 1.65 7.39
C LEU A 91 -5.13 1.65 7.59
N ALA A 92 -5.82 2.70 7.17
CA ALA A 92 -7.28 2.81 7.29
C ALA A 92 -8.00 1.62 6.65
N ILE A 93 -7.58 1.22 5.45
CA ILE A 93 -8.11 0.03 4.76
C ILE A 93 -7.77 -1.24 5.53
N GLY A 94 -6.54 -1.40 6.04
CA GLY A 94 -6.13 -2.55 6.83
C GLY A 94 -6.97 -2.77 8.11
N PHE A 95 -7.58 -1.70 8.64
CA PHE A 95 -8.55 -1.80 9.74
C PHE A 95 -9.96 -2.19 9.29
N ARG A 96 -10.39 -1.75 8.10
CA ARG A 96 -11.73 -2.03 7.54
C ARG A 96 -11.83 -3.43 6.91
N VAL A 97 -10.76 -3.93 6.31
CA VAL A 97 -10.75 -5.24 5.66
C VAL A 97 -10.80 -6.38 6.69
N ARG A 98 -11.87 -7.16 6.62
CA ARG A 98 -12.07 -8.39 7.42
C ARG A 98 -11.50 -9.60 6.68
N SER A 99 -10.17 -9.70 6.63
CA SER A 99 -9.47 -10.89 6.12
C SER A 99 -8.48 -11.42 7.16
N LYS A 100 -8.06 -12.69 7.02
CA LYS A 100 -6.97 -13.25 7.84
C LYS A 100 -5.72 -12.37 7.77
N ARG A 101 -5.42 -11.84 6.58
CA ARG A 101 -4.31 -10.91 6.33
C ARG A 101 -4.53 -9.54 6.97
N GLY A 102 -5.74 -9.00 6.94
CA GLY A 102 -6.08 -7.77 7.67
C GLY A 102 -5.84 -7.93 9.18
N THR A 103 -6.16 -9.09 9.75
CA THR A 103 -5.87 -9.38 11.17
C THR A 103 -4.37 -9.46 11.46
N GLN A 104 -3.58 -10.08 10.58
CA GLN A 104 -2.11 -10.12 10.70
C GLN A 104 -1.51 -8.70 10.58
N PHE A 105 -1.95 -7.95 9.58
CA PHE A 105 -1.51 -6.57 9.34
C PHE A 105 -1.76 -5.68 10.58
N ARG A 106 -2.94 -5.79 11.21
CA ARG A 106 -3.24 -5.06 12.46
C ARG A 106 -2.29 -5.43 13.62
N LYS A 107 -1.87 -6.69 13.72
CA LYS A 107 -0.84 -7.11 14.71
C LYS A 107 0.55 -6.55 14.38
N CYS A 108 0.87 -6.45 13.09
CA CYS A 108 2.16 -5.99 12.58
C CYS A 108 2.30 -4.47 12.43
N GLN A 109 1.23 -3.70 12.58
CA GLN A 109 1.20 -2.27 12.24
C GLN A 109 2.32 -1.45 12.91
N ARG A 110 2.68 -1.79 14.15
CA ARG A 110 3.73 -1.08 14.89
C ARG A 110 5.08 -1.15 14.17
N LEU A 111 5.36 -2.26 13.49
CA LEU A 111 6.63 -2.51 12.81
C LEU A 111 6.67 -1.87 11.42
N LEU A 112 5.52 -1.75 10.74
CA LEU A 112 5.40 -1.00 9.48
C LEU A 112 5.75 0.48 9.66
N LYS A 113 5.36 1.10 10.79
CA LYS A 113 5.75 2.49 11.10
C LYS A 113 7.26 2.64 11.32
N GLU A 114 7.90 1.62 11.87
CA GLU A 114 9.34 1.61 12.13
C GLU A 114 10.16 1.16 10.90
N LYS A 115 9.51 0.87 9.77
CA LYS A 115 10.12 0.26 8.57
C LYS A 115 10.85 -1.06 8.86
N VAL A 116 10.41 -1.77 9.90
CA VAL A 116 10.95 -3.07 10.31
C VAL A 116 10.06 -4.19 9.75
N THR A 117 10.68 -5.27 9.26
CA THR A 117 9.96 -6.46 8.83
C THR A 117 9.20 -7.07 10.02
N CYS A 118 7.92 -7.39 9.84
CA CYS A 118 7.13 -8.02 10.89
C CYS A 118 7.62 -9.45 11.18
N PRO A 119 8.11 -9.78 12.39
CA PRO A 119 8.45 -11.14 12.75
C PRO A 119 7.18 -11.82 13.28
N ILE A 120 6.49 -12.55 12.41
CA ILE A 120 5.48 -13.53 12.82
C ILE A 120 5.83 -14.81 12.05
N ILE A 121 6.44 -15.88 12.57
CA ILE A 121 7.02 -16.28 13.86
C ILE A 121 8.17 -17.23 13.45
N ARG A 122 9.05 -17.61 14.39
CA ARG A 122 9.66 -18.94 14.27
C ARG A 122 8.62 -20.04 14.46
#